data_AF-A0A934BYB4-F1
#
_entry.id   AF-A0A934BYB4-F1
#
_cell.length_a   1.000
_cell.length_b   1.000
_cell.length_c   1.000
_cell.angle_alpha   90.00
_cell.angle_beta   90.00
_cell.angle_gamma   90.00
#
_symmetry.space_group_name_H-M   'P 1'
#
loop_
_entity.id
_entity.type
_entity.pdbx_description
1 polymer ?
#
loop_
_entity_poly.entity_id
_entity_poly.type
_entity_poly.pdbx_seq_one_letter_code
_entity_poly.pdbx_strand_id
1 'polypeptide(L)'
;MPSKIESSLTPEQFWDFCTAVSQLQGGRKGATLKAIQRLAAEWQIGYISENSAKSFRDGAFAEFLADLKADREMAAHLAGVAQAGLGLDEAAAKVLEKKLFKTALQLGDQVDPETADLMTRSVERIRTSNRNARRLESDLQVAAKKIEVADRQLALRDEQIGRLQREKTEWEEQRRKVVAEIDRAKSAAPASADEVRAAAVAEIDRIMGITPKAKK
;
A
#
# COMPACT_ATOMS: atom_id res chain seq x y z
N MET A 1 38.59 13.74 -28.73
CA MET A 1 39.91 13.18 -28.40
C MET A 1 40.17 13.46 -26.93
N PRO A 2 40.69 12.50 -26.15
CA PRO A 2 41.02 12.74 -24.74
C PRO A 2 42.05 13.86 -24.63
N SER A 3 41.83 14.78 -23.69
CA SER A 3 42.78 15.84 -23.38
C SER A 3 44.06 15.24 -22.80
N LYS A 4 45.14 16.02 -22.84
CA LYS A 4 46.43 15.61 -22.25
C LYS A 4 46.31 15.23 -20.77
N ILE A 5 45.35 15.83 -20.05
CA ILE A 5 45.03 15.51 -18.66
C ILE A 5 44.45 14.10 -18.54
N GLU A 6 43.47 13.77 -19.39
CA GLU A 6 42.83 12.44 -19.42
C GLU A 6 43.79 11.32 -19.82
N SER A 7 44.77 11.60 -20.70
CA SER A 7 45.75 10.61 -21.15
C SER A 7 46.92 10.38 -20.18
N SER A 8 47.18 11.33 -19.28
CA SER A 8 48.38 11.33 -18.43
C SER A 8 48.11 10.90 -17.00
N LEU A 9 46.85 10.72 -16.62
CA LEU A 9 46.44 10.30 -15.28
C LEU A 9 45.80 8.91 -15.34
N THR A 10 45.99 8.11 -14.30
CA THR A 10 45.16 6.91 -14.10
C THR A 10 43.72 7.32 -13.81
N PRO A 11 42.72 6.42 -13.95
CA PRO A 11 41.32 6.74 -13.66
C PRO A 11 41.10 7.29 -12.24
N GLU A 12 41.83 6.79 -11.24
CA GLU A 12 41.78 7.25 -9.85
C GLU A 12 42.39 8.66 -9.70
N GLN A 13 43.60 8.85 -10.22
CA GLN A 13 44.27 10.16 -10.20
C GLN A 13 43.48 11.22 -10.98
N PHE A 14 42.80 10.82 -12.05
CA PHE A 14 41.92 11.71 -12.81
C PHE A 14 40.74 12.19 -11.98
N TRP A 15 40.16 11.31 -11.16
CA TRP A 15 39.06 11.64 -10.27
C TRP A 15 39.51 12.58 -9.14
N ASP A 16 40.66 12.32 -8.52
CA ASP A 16 41.24 13.19 -7.50
C ASP A 16 41.62 14.56 -8.08
N PHE A 17 42.14 14.59 -9.31
CA PHE A 17 42.44 15.82 -10.02
C PHE A 17 41.16 16.63 -10.28
N CYS A 18 40.09 16.00 -10.78
CA CYS A 18 38.80 16.67 -10.96
C CYS A 18 38.23 17.20 -9.63
N THR A 19 38.37 16.44 -8.54
CA THR A 19 37.97 16.87 -7.20
C THR A 19 38.77 18.10 -6.75
N ALA A 20 40.09 18.10 -6.92
CA ALA A 20 40.94 19.24 -6.62
C ALA A 20 40.58 20.47 -7.48
N VAL A 21 40.32 20.29 -8.79
CA VAL A 21 39.87 21.37 -9.67
C VAL A 21 38.52 21.94 -9.21
N SER A 22 37.60 21.12 -8.72
CA SER A 22 36.29 21.59 -8.21
C SER A 22 36.41 22.47 -6.96
N GLN A 23 37.49 22.32 -6.20
CA GLN A 23 37.78 23.14 -5.01
C GLN A 23 38.49 24.45 -5.36
N LEU A 24 39.04 24.59 -6.57
CA LEU A 24 39.68 25.83 -7.02
C LEU A 24 38.63 26.93 -7.21
N GLN A 25 38.65 27.93 -6.34
CA GLN A 25 37.76 29.09 -6.46
C GLN A 25 38.19 29.99 -7.63
N GLY A 26 37.26 30.18 -8.59
CA GLY A 26 37.45 31.01 -9.78
C GLY A 26 36.27 31.92 -10.10
N GLY A 27 35.68 32.58 -9.09
CA GLY A 27 34.57 33.51 -9.27
C GLY A 27 33.29 32.87 -9.82
N ARG A 28 32.46 33.65 -10.55
CA ARG A 28 31.09 33.26 -10.99
C ARG A 28 31.01 32.10 -12.01
N LYS A 29 32.11 31.56 -12.53
CA LYS A 29 32.13 30.55 -13.62
C LYS A 29 32.94 29.27 -13.30
N GLY A 30 33.36 29.07 -12.05
CA GLY A 30 34.16 27.90 -11.66
C GLY A 30 35.67 28.06 -11.94
N ALA A 31 36.42 26.96 -11.92
CA ALA A 31 37.88 26.97 -12.07
C ALA A 31 38.34 27.66 -13.38
N THR A 32 39.28 28.61 -13.25
CA THR A 32 39.84 29.33 -14.41
C THR A 32 40.84 28.47 -15.18
N LEU A 33 41.03 28.73 -16.48
CA LEU A 33 41.98 27.97 -17.31
C LEU A 33 43.40 28.01 -16.73
N LYS A 34 43.85 29.18 -16.27
CA LYS A 34 45.15 29.35 -15.62
C LYS A 34 45.27 28.55 -14.33
N ALA A 35 44.19 28.44 -13.55
CA ALA A 35 44.18 27.65 -12.33
C ALA A 35 44.28 26.14 -12.63
N ILE A 36 43.60 25.66 -13.67
CA ILE A 36 43.70 24.28 -14.15
C ILE A 36 45.13 23.98 -14.66
N GLN A 37 45.72 24.88 -15.45
CA GLN A 37 47.10 24.72 -15.94
C GLN A 37 48.11 24.70 -14.80
N ARG A 38 47.93 25.58 -13.80
CA ARG A 38 48.78 25.62 -12.61
C ARG A 38 48.67 24.31 -11.81
N LEU A 39 47.45 23.85 -11.54
CA LEU A 39 47.23 22.60 -10.82
C LEU A 39 47.81 21.40 -11.60
N ALA A 40 47.66 21.37 -12.92
CA ALA A 40 48.26 20.32 -13.75
C ALA A 40 49.80 20.32 -13.67
N ALA A 41 50.43 21.50 -13.54
CA ALA A 41 51.86 21.60 -13.32
C ALA A 41 52.26 21.12 -11.92
N GLU A 42 51.48 21.47 -10.88
CA GLU A 42 51.67 20.98 -9.50
C GLU A 42 51.56 19.44 -9.42
N TRP A 43 50.69 18.84 -10.25
CA TRP A 43 50.50 17.40 -10.38
C TRP A 43 51.47 16.71 -11.35
N GLN A 44 52.48 17.43 -11.85
CA GLN A 44 53.51 16.90 -12.76
C GLN A 44 52.97 16.29 -14.07
N ILE A 45 51.77 16.69 -14.50
CA ILE A 45 51.16 16.29 -15.79
C ILE A 45 51.92 16.92 -16.99
N GLY A 46 52.75 17.93 -16.70
CA GLY A 46 53.56 18.67 -17.66
C GLY A 46 52.84 19.88 -18.24
N TYR A 47 53.44 20.51 -19.25
CA TYR A 47 52.85 21.70 -19.87
C TYR A 47 51.52 21.40 -20.56
N ILE A 48 50.49 22.16 -20.19
CA ILE A 48 49.14 22.11 -20.75
C ILE A 48 48.84 23.43 -21.44
N SER A 49 48.57 23.37 -22.74
CA SER A 49 48.17 24.54 -23.52
C SER A 49 46.81 25.08 -23.06
N GLU A 50 46.54 26.35 -23.35
CA GLU A 50 45.26 26.98 -22.99
C GLU A 50 44.06 26.27 -23.66
N ASN A 51 44.25 25.80 -24.90
CA ASN A 51 43.26 24.99 -25.62
C ASN A 51 43.01 23.63 -24.96
N SER A 52 44.07 22.97 -24.47
CA SER A 52 43.95 21.70 -23.76
C SER A 52 43.23 21.86 -22.41
N ALA A 53 43.54 22.93 -21.67
CA ALA A 53 42.85 23.24 -20.42
C ALA A 53 41.37 23.57 -20.66
N LYS A 54 41.06 24.29 -21.74
CA LYS A 54 39.67 24.59 -22.14
C LYS A 54 38.91 23.32 -22.53
N SER A 55 39.52 22.45 -23.32
CA SER A 55 38.92 21.17 -23.73
C SER A 55 38.62 20.26 -22.53
N PHE A 56 39.50 20.23 -21.53
CA PHE A 56 39.25 19.48 -20.29
C PHE A 56 38.10 20.11 -19.48
N ARG A 57 38.14 21.43 -19.27
CA ARG A 57 37.13 22.14 -18.47
C ARG A 57 35.72 22.00 -19.05
N ASP A 58 35.60 22.19 -20.36
CA ASP A 58 34.32 22.23 -21.07
C ASP A 58 33.84 20.82 -21.46
N GLY A 59 34.70 19.80 -21.35
CA GLY A 59 34.38 18.39 -21.63
C GLY A 59 34.38 17.55 -20.34
N ALA A 60 35.43 16.77 -20.13
CA ALA A 60 35.48 15.75 -19.08
C ALA A 60 35.23 16.30 -17.65
N PHE A 61 35.68 17.51 -17.34
CA PHE A 61 35.40 18.13 -16.05
C PHE A 61 33.94 18.59 -15.91
N ALA A 62 33.31 19.05 -16.99
CA ALA A 62 31.89 19.41 -16.99
C ALA A 62 31.00 18.17 -16.81
N GLU A 63 31.36 17.05 -17.46
CA GLU A 63 30.69 15.75 -17.26
C GLU A 63 30.83 15.26 -15.81
N PHE A 64 32.04 15.34 -15.24
CA PHE A 64 32.27 15.02 -13.84
C PHE A 64 31.38 15.84 -12.89
N LEU A 65 31.26 17.16 -13.11
CA LEU A 65 30.39 18.00 -12.28
C LEU A 65 28.90 17.67 -12.45
N ALA A 66 28.47 17.28 -13.65
CA ALA A 66 27.09 16.86 -13.90
C ALA A 66 26.76 15.55 -13.15
N ASP A 67 27.66 14.56 -13.21
CA ASP A 67 27.54 13.30 -12.47
C ASP A 67 27.50 13.54 -10.95
N LEU A 68 28.39 14.39 -10.44
CA LEU A 68 28.46 14.71 -9.00
C LEU A 68 27.20 15.44 -8.52
N LYS A 69 26.61 16.30 -9.37
CA LYS A 69 25.33 16.95 -9.08
C LYS A 69 24.18 15.92 -9.05
N ALA A 70 24.09 15.05 -10.05
CA ALA A 70 23.09 13.99 -10.09
C ALA A 70 23.21 13.06 -8.87
N ASP A 71 24.43 12.76 -8.43
CA ASP A 71 24.69 11.97 -7.24
C ASP A 71 24.21 12.65 -5.95
N ARG A 72 24.42 13.97 -5.81
CA ARG A 72 23.91 14.75 -4.68
C ARG A 72 22.39 14.83 -4.64
N GLU A 73 21.75 15.07 -5.78
CA GLU A 73 20.28 15.11 -5.88
C GLU A 73 19.67 13.76 -5.51
N MET A 74 20.28 12.66 -5.96
CA MET A 74 19.85 11.32 -5.62
C MET A 74 20.07 10.99 -4.13
N ALA A 75 21.20 11.39 -3.55
CA ALA A 75 21.46 11.23 -2.12
C ALA A 75 20.44 11.99 -1.27
N ALA A 76 20.07 13.21 -1.68
CA ALA A 76 19.02 13.98 -1.02
C ALA A 76 17.65 13.30 -1.14
N HIS A 77 17.32 12.73 -2.31
CA HIS A 77 16.07 11.99 -2.50
C HIS A 77 16.02 10.74 -1.61
N LEU A 78 17.12 9.98 -1.52
CA LEU A 78 17.24 8.80 -0.66
C LEU A 78 17.13 9.16 0.84
N ALA A 79 17.76 10.25 1.26
CA ALA A 79 17.64 10.77 2.63
C ALA A 79 16.18 11.16 2.94
N GLY A 80 15.49 11.81 1.99
CA GLY A 80 14.07 12.16 2.12
C GLY A 80 13.16 10.94 2.23
N VAL A 81 13.39 9.90 1.41
CA VAL A 81 12.63 8.63 1.45
C VAL A 81 12.88 7.87 2.77
N ALA A 82 14.13 7.80 3.22
CA ALA A 82 14.47 7.19 4.51
C ALA A 82 13.84 7.95 5.69
N GLN A 83 13.84 9.28 5.66
CA GLN A 83 13.22 10.11 6.69
C GLN A 83 11.68 10.01 6.70
N ALA A 84 11.07 9.72 5.54
CA ALA A 84 9.64 9.46 5.41
C ALA A 84 9.22 8.05 5.88
N GLY A 85 10.17 7.19 6.28
CA GLY A 85 9.89 5.82 6.73
C GLY A 85 9.35 4.90 5.62
N LEU A 86 9.41 5.34 4.36
CA LEU A 86 9.02 4.55 3.21
C LEU A 86 10.16 3.59 2.87
N GLY A 87 9.87 2.29 2.80
CA GLY A 87 10.84 1.29 2.41
C GLY A 87 11.43 1.65 1.04
N LEU A 88 12.76 1.64 0.93
CA LEU A 88 13.44 1.84 -0.35
C LEU A 88 12.89 0.80 -1.34
N ASP A 89 12.30 1.28 -2.43
CA ASP A 89 11.86 0.40 -3.51
C ASP A 89 13.06 -0.44 -4.00
N GLU A 90 12.79 -1.60 -4.60
CA GLU A 90 13.85 -2.53 -4.99
C GLU A 90 14.81 -1.94 -6.04
N ALA A 91 14.38 -0.93 -6.81
CA ALA A 91 15.23 -0.22 -7.76
C ALA A 91 16.15 0.79 -7.05
N ALA A 92 15.64 1.53 -6.07
CA ALA A 92 16.41 2.44 -5.22
C ALA A 92 17.42 1.66 -4.38
N ALA A 93 17.05 0.50 -3.83
CA ALA A 93 17.97 -0.39 -3.14
C ALA A 93 19.07 -0.93 -4.07
N LYS A 94 18.73 -1.35 -5.30
CA LYS A 94 19.71 -1.81 -6.30
C LYS A 94 20.65 -0.69 -6.78
N VAL A 95 20.16 0.53 -6.91
CA VAL A 95 21.01 1.67 -7.28
C VAL A 95 21.90 2.08 -6.11
N LEU A 96 21.39 2.04 -4.88
CA LEU A 96 22.19 2.25 -3.67
C LEU A 96 23.30 1.19 -3.54
N GLU A 97 22.96 -0.07 -3.79
CA GLU A 97 23.91 -1.19 -3.81
C GLU A 97 24.96 -1.01 -4.91
N LYS A 98 24.54 -0.62 -6.13
CA LYS A 98 25.45 -0.36 -7.25
C LYS A 98 26.36 0.85 -6.98
N LYS A 99 25.87 1.88 -6.28
CA LYS A 99 26.67 3.03 -5.86
C LYS A 99 27.62 2.70 -4.72
N LEU A 100 27.17 2.02 -3.67
CA LEU A 100 28.04 1.51 -2.60
C LEU A 100 29.15 0.63 -3.17
N PHE A 101 28.82 -0.24 -4.13
CA PHE A 101 29.81 -1.07 -4.82
C PHE A 101 30.77 -0.24 -5.68
N LYS A 102 30.27 0.77 -6.40
CA LYS A 102 31.11 1.70 -7.18
C LYS A 102 32.00 2.57 -6.29
N THR A 103 31.50 3.02 -5.15
CA THR A 103 32.25 3.79 -4.14
C THR A 103 33.30 2.92 -3.45
N ALA A 104 32.98 1.66 -3.13
CA ALA A 104 33.95 0.69 -2.63
C ALA A 104 35.03 0.35 -3.68
N LEU A 105 34.66 0.23 -4.96
CA LEU A 105 35.60 0.07 -6.07
C LEU A 105 36.46 1.32 -6.32
N GLN A 106 35.91 2.52 -6.12
CA GLN A 106 36.62 3.79 -6.28
C GLN A 106 37.54 4.14 -5.10
N LEU A 107 37.22 3.63 -3.91
CA LEU A 107 38.03 3.86 -2.70
C LEU A 107 39.20 2.87 -2.59
N GLY A 108 39.24 1.78 -3.37
CA GLY A 108 40.31 0.79 -3.30
C GLY A 108 40.63 0.33 -1.86
N ASP A 109 41.91 0.17 -1.53
CA ASP A 109 42.42 -0.17 -0.18
C ASP A 109 42.13 0.89 0.91
N GLN A 110 41.43 1.99 0.62
CA GLN A 110 41.13 3.05 1.59
C GLN A 110 39.82 2.86 2.37
N VAL A 111 39.00 1.87 2.03
CA VAL A 111 37.86 1.51 2.88
C VAL A 111 38.39 0.67 4.03
N ASP A 112 38.45 1.28 5.21
CA ASP A 112 38.80 0.52 6.41
C ASP A 112 37.82 -0.67 6.56
N PRO A 113 38.28 -1.83 7.05
CA PRO A 113 37.46 -3.03 7.19
C PRO A 113 36.16 -2.80 8.00
N GLU A 114 36.19 -1.89 8.97
CA GLU A 114 35.05 -1.54 9.82
C GLU A 114 33.97 -0.79 9.03
N THR A 115 34.36 0.15 8.16
CA THR A 115 33.43 0.86 7.26
C THR A 115 32.80 -0.09 6.24
N ALA A 116 33.55 -1.04 5.69
CA ALA A 116 33.03 -2.06 4.77
C ALA A 116 32.02 -3.01 5.45
N ASP A 117 32.31 -3.44 6.69
CA ASP A 117 31.40 -4.26 7.51
C ASP A 117 30.13 -3.49 7.88
N LEU A 118 30.25 -2.21 8.24
CA LEU A 118 29.10 -1.32 8.50
C LEU A 118 28.19 -1.16 7.27
N MET A 119 28.76 -0.99 6.09
CA MET A 119 28.00 -0.93 4.84
C MET A 119 27.28 -2.25 4.55
N THR A 120 27.97 -3.38 4.71
CA THR A 120 27.40 -4.72 4.50
C THR A 120 26.21 -4.97 5.43
N ARG A 121 26.37 -4.69 6.73
CA ARG A 121 25.29 -4.79 7.73
C ARG A 121 24.14 -3.84 7.45
N SER A 122 24.41 -2.66 6.89
CA SER A 122 23.37 -1.68 6.55
C SER A 122 22.56 -2.16 5.34
N VAL A 123 23.20 -2.72 4.31
CA VAL A 123 22.52 -3.34 3.17
C VAL A 123 21.68 -4.54 3.61
N GLU A 124 22.21 -5.39 4.49
CA GLU A 124 21.46 -6.54 5.04
C GLU A 124 20.26 -6.12 5.89
N ARG A 125 20.39 -5.07 6.69
CA ARG A 125 19.26 -4.47 7.42
C ARG A 125 18.18 -3.93 6.47
N ILE A 126 18.58 -3.27 5.38
CA ILE A 126 17.63 -2.80 4.37
C ILE A 126 16.92 -3.98 3.70
N ARG A 127 17.66 -5.02 3.31
CA ARG A 127 17.08 -6.23 2.68
C ARG A 127 16.11 -6.96 3.60
N THR A 128 16.46 -7.14 4.86
CA THR A 128 15.60 -7.79 5.85
C THR A 128 14.35 -6.95 6.14
N SER A 129 14.51 -5.64 6.30
CA SER A 129 13.38 -4.70 6.42
C SER A 129 12.42 -4.77 5.23
N ASN A 130 12.95 -4.80 4.00
CA ASN A 130 12.13 -4.87 2.79
C ASN A 130 11.37 -6.22 2.66
N ARG A 131 12.02 -7.34 3.02
CA ARG A 131 11.34 -8.65 3.11
C ARG A 131 10.21 -8.64 4.14
N ASN A 132 10.42 -8.01 5.29
CA ASN A 132 9.41 -7.90 6.33
C ASN A 132 8.25 -7.00 5.90
N ALA A 133 8.52 -5.89 5.21
CA ALA A 133 7.49 -5.02 4.66
C ALA A 133 6.59 -5.77 3.65
N ARG A 134 7.18 -6.54 2.73
CA ARG A 134 6.42 -7.37 1.78
C ARG A 134 5.55 -8.43 2.47
N ARG A 135 6.07 -9.05 3.53
CA ARG A 135 5.30 -10.01 4.34
C ARG A 135 4.11 -9.33 5.00
N LEU A 136 4.33 -8.18 5.65
CA LEU A 136 3.26 -7.40 6.28
C LEU A 136 2.20 -6.96 5.26
N GLU A 137 2.59 -6.56 4.06
CA GLU A 137 1.67 -6.21 2.99
C GLU A 137 0.82 -7.40 2.53
N SER A 138 1.44 -8.58 2.38
CA SER A 138 0.73 -9.84 2.10
C SER A 138 -0.24 -10.21 3.22
N ASP A 139 0.19 -10.08 4.48
CA ASP A 139 -0.64 -10.39 5.64
C ASP A 139 -1.84 -9.42 5.74
N LEU A 140 -1.63 -8.14 5.44
CA LEU A 140 -2.71 -7.15 5.35
C LEU A 140 -3.71 -7.49 4.25
N GLN A 141 -3.27 -7.92 3.07
CA GLN A 141 -4.18 -8.36 2.00
C GLN A 141 -5.00 -9.58 2.41
N VAL A 142 -4.38 -10.55 3.10
CA VAL A 142 -5.10 -11.72 3.63
C VAL A 142 -6.10 -11.31 4.71
N ALA A 143 -5.73 -10.42 5.63
CA ALA A 143 -6.62 -9.90 6.65
C ALA A 143 -7.81 -9.13 6.04
N ALA A 144 -7.57 -8.28 5.04
CA ALA A 144 -8.62 -7.56 4.32
C ALA A 144 -9.63 -8.51 3.67
N LYS A 145 -9.16 -9.58 3.01
CA LYS A 145 -10.04 -10.62 2.44
C LYS A 145 -10.84 -11.35 3.51
N LYS A 146 -10.25 -11.62 4.68
CA LYS A 146 -10.97 -12.25 5.81
C LYS A 146 -12.07 -11.35 6.34
N ILE A 147 -11.81 -10.05 6.46
CA ILE A 147 -12.83 -9.06 6.87
C ILE A 147 -13.97 -9.05 5.85
N GLU A 148 -13.67 -8.99 4.56
CA GLU A 148 -14.70 -9.01 3.51
C GLU A 148 -15.57 -10.28 3.56
N VAL A 149 -14.97 -11.44 3.81
CA VAL A 149 -15.72 -12.69 3.99
C VAL A 149 -16.59 -12.65 5.26
N ALA A 150 -16.06 -12.12 6.37
CA ALA A 150 -16.80 -11.99 7.61
C ALA A 150 -18.00 -11.03 7.45
N ASP A 151 -17.82 -9.91 6.77
CA ASP A 151 -18.90 -8.94 6.49
C ASP A 151 -20.01 -9.57 5.65
N ARG A 152 -19.66 -10.36 4.63
CA ARG A 152 -20.65 -11.12 3.84
C ARG A 152 -21.40 -12.15 4.69
N GLN A 153 -20.71 -12.82 5.61
CA GLN A 153 -21.35 -13.77 6.51
C GLN A 153 -22.30 -13.08 7.50
N LEU A 154 -21.92 -11.91 8.03
CA LEU A 154 -22.78 -11.10 8.90
C LEU A 154 -24.04 -10.64 8.16
N ALA A 155 -23.91 -10.16 6.92
CA ALA A 155 -25.06 -9.76 6.11
C ALA A 155 -26.06 -10.92 5.89
N LEU A 156 -25.55 -12.12 5.59
CA LEU A 156 -26.40 -13.31 5.44
C LEU A 156 -27.10 -13.71 6.76
N ARG A 157 -26.43 -13.52 7.90
CA ARG A 157 -27.01 -13.78 9.22
C ARG A 157 -28.08 -12.75 9.57
N ASP A 158 -27.88 -11.48 9.26
CA ASP A 158 -28.87 -10.43 9.46
C ASP A 158 -30.11 -10.66 8.60
N GLU A 159 -29.95 -11.08 7.35
CA GLU A 159 -31.07 -11.49 6.50
C GLU A 159 -31.83 -12.67 7.10
N GLN A 160 -31.12 -13.69 7.59
CA GLN A 160 -31.74 -14.86 8.23
C GLN A 160 -32.51 -14.47 9.49
N ILE A 161 -31.93 -13.62 10.34
CA ILE A 161 -32.58 -13.08 11.54
C ILE A 161 -33.85 -12.31 11.14
N GLY A 162 -33.78 -11.46 10.12
CA GLY A 162 -34.94 -10.72 9.61
C GLY A 162 -36.06 -11.63 9.12
N ARG A 163 -35.74 -12.74 8.44
CA ARG A 163 -36.74 -13.75 8.04
C ARG A 163 -37.39 -14.43 9.24
N LEU A 164 -36.59 -14.91 10.18
CA LEU A 164 -37.09 -15.58 11.38
C LEU A 164 -37.94 -14.65 12.26
N GLN A 165 -37.60 -13.36 12.32
CA GLN A 165 -38.41 -12.36 13.02
C GLN A 165 -39.79 -12.19 12.38
N ARG A 166 -39.88 -12.14 11.04
CA ARG A 166 -41.16 -12.08 10.32
C ARG A 166 -42.00 -13.33 10.54
N GLU A 167 -41.40 -14.50 10.39
CA GLU A 167 -42.08 -15.78 10.65
C GLU A 167 -42.61 -15.86 12.09
N LYS A 168 -41.82 -15.39 13.07
CA LYS A 168 -42.25 -15.31 14.46
C LYS A 168 -43.47 -14.39 14.62
N THR A 169 -43.45 -13.20 14.02
CA THR A 169 -44.59 -12.27 14.11
C THR A 169 -45.85 -12.84 13.47
N GLU A 170 -45.73 -13.51 12.31
CA GLU A 170 -46.85 -14.17 11.64
C GLU A 170 -47.42 -15.30 12.51
N TRP A 171 -46.55 -16.12 13.11
CA TRP A 171 -46.96 -17.17 14.05
C TRP A 171 -47.69 -16.62 15.28
N GLU A 172 -47.20 -15.52 15.86
CA GLU A 172 -47.84 -14.88 17.00
C GLU A 172 -49.22 -14.32 16.64
N GLU A 173 -49.37 -13.73 15.45
CA GLU A 173 -50.67 -13.27 14.95
C GLU A 173 -51.64 -14.42 14.70
N GLN A 174 -51.18 -15.51 14.06
CA GLN A 174 -51.99 -16.71 13.85
C GLN A 174 -52.45 -17.30 15.19
N ARG A 175 -51.53 -17.42 16.15
CA ARG A 175 -51.86 -17.88 17.51
C ARG A 175 -52.91 -16.99 18.18
N ARG A 176 -52.79 -15.66 18.06
CA ARG A 176 -53.81 -14.73 18.60
C ARG A 176 -55.16 -14.92 17.93
N LYS A 177 -55.21 -15.13 16.61
CA LYS A 177 -56.47 -15.41 15.89
C LYS A 177 -57.13 -16.69 16.39
N VAL A 178 -56.36 -17.78 16.51
CA VAL A 178 -56.87 -19.06 17.03
C VAL A 178 -57.38 -18.93 18.47
N VAL A 179 -56.65 -18.23 19.34
CA VAL A 179 -57.10 -17.97 20.72
C VAL A 179 -58.41 -17.18 20.72
N ALA A 180 -58.51 -16.13 19.91
CA ALA A 180 -59.74 -15.34 19.80
C ALA A 180 -60.92 -16.15 19.27
N GLU A 181 -60.69 -17.07 18.32
CA GLU A 181 -61.71 -17.99 17.82
C GLU A 181 -62.17 -18.97 18.90
N ILE A 182 -61.23 -19.53 19.68
CA ILE A 182 -61.55 -20.40 20.83
C ILE A 182 -62.37 -19.64 21.86
N ASP A 183 -62.00 -18.40 22.19
CA ASP A 183 -62.73 -17.58 23.16
C ASP A 183 -64.12 -17.19 22.65
N ARG A 184 -64.28 -16.90 21.35
CA ARG A 184 -65.60 -16.73 20.72
C ARG A 184 -66.43 -18.01 20.78
N ALA A 185 -65.84 -19.16 20.49
CA ALA A 185 -66.54 -20.45 20.55
C ALA A 185 -66.97 -20.81 21.97
N LYS A 186 -66.17 -20.45 22.99
CA LYS A 186 -66.52 -20.64 24.41
C LYS A 186 -67.59 -19.68 24.91
N SER A 187 -67.62 -18.45 24.39
CA SER A 187 -68.60 -17.42 24.78
C SER A 187 -69.89 -17.48 23.97
N ALA A 188 -69.89 -18.10 22.80
CA ALA A 188 -71.11 -18.53 22.13
C ALA A 188 -71.82 -19.52 23.06
N ALA A 189 -72.97 -19.12 23.59
CA ALA A 189 -73.79 -20.00 24.40
C ALA A 189 -74.04 -21.29 23.60
N PRO A 190 -73.82 -22.49 24.18
CA PRO A 190 -74.29 -23.70 23.53
C PRO A 190 -75.79 -23.53 23.31
N ALA A 191 -76.24 -23.75 22.07
CA ALA A 191 -77.68 -23.71 21.76
C ALA A 191 -78.41 -24.51 22.83
N SER A 192 -79.38 -23.88 23.48
CA SER A 192 -80.11 -24.53 24.57
C SER A 192 -80.75 -25.83 24.05
N ALA A 193 -80.92 -26.83 24.91
CA ALA A 193 -81.51 -28.10 24.49
C ALA A 193 -82.88 -27.90 23.81
N ASP A 194 -83.61 -26.84 24.17
CA ASP A 194 -84.89 -26.46 23.57
C ASP A 194 -84.73 -25.82 22.18
N GLU A 195 -83.70 -24.99 21.94
CA GLU A 195 -83.38 -24.47 20.61
C GLU A 195 -82.94 -25.58 19.65
N VAL A 196 -82.14 -26.53 20.14
CA VAL A 196 -81.73 -27.70 19.35
C VAL A 196 -82.93 -28.59 19.03
N ARG A 197 -83.83 -28.83 19.99
CA ARG A 197 -85.07 -29.57 19.75
C ARG A 197 -85.99 -28.82 18.78
N ALA A 198 -86.17 -27.52 18.94
CA ALA A 198 -87.01 -26.71 18.07
C ALA A 198 -86.49 -26.70 16.63
N ALA A 199 -85.17 -26.56 16.45
CA ALA A 199 -84.53 -26.66 15.14
C ALA A 199 -84.65 -28.06 14.52
N ALA A 200 -84.47 -29.12 15.32
CA ALA A 200 -84.62 -30.49 14.86
C ALA A 200 -86.06 -30.81 14.45
N VAL A 201 -87.05 -30.36 15.22
CA VAL A 201 -88.47 -30.51 14.89
C VAL A 201 -88.83 -29.71 13.64
N ALA A 202 -88.35 -28.48 13.50
CA ALA A 202 -88.57 -27.68 12.30
C ALA A 202 -87.98 -28.33 11.03
N GLU A 203 -86.81 -28.95 11.13
CA GLU A 203 -86.20 -29.67 10.01
C GLU A 203 -86.93 -30.98 9.69
N ILE A 204 -87.39 -31.72 10.71
CA ILE A 204 -88.25 -32.90 10.52
C ILE A 204 -89.57 -32.50 9.84
N ASP A 205 -90.22 -31.44 10.29
CA ASP A 205 -91.46 -30.93 9.69
C ASP A 205 -91.23 -30.49 8.23
N ARG A 206 -90.07 -29.88 7.92
CA ARG A 206 -89.67 -29.54 6.55
C ARG A 206 -89.51 -30.80 5.68
N ILE A 207 -88.82 -31.82 6.17
CA ILE A 207 -88.62 -33.10 5.46
C ILE A 207 -89.96 -33.82 5.25
N MET A 208 -90.84 -33.76 6.26
CA MET A 208 -92.15 -34.40 6.25
C MET A 208 -93.21 -33.57 5.51
N GLY A 209 -92.89 -32.36 5.04
CA GLY A 209 -93.80 -31.48 4.31
C GLY A 209 -94.93 -30.89 5.16
N ILE A 210 -94.78 -30.86 6.48
CA ILE A 210 -95.79 -30.38 7.41
C ILE A 210 -95.64 -28.85 7.53
N THR A 211 -96.62 -28.11 7.04
CA THR A 211 -96.66 -26.64 7.21
C THR A 211 -97.36 -26.26 8.52
N PRO A 212 -96.76 -25.42 9.37
CA PRO A 212 -97.38 -25.04 10.63
C PRO A 212 -98.64 -24.20 10.39
N LYS A 213 -99.75 -24.59 11.01
CA LYS A 213 -101.01 -23.83 10.95
C LYS A 213 -100.83 -22.49 11.67
N ALA A 214 -100.90 -21.39 10.92
CA ALA A 214 -100.94 -20.04 11.49
C ALA A 214 -102.14 -19.91 12.44
N LYS A 215 -101.89 -19.56 13.71
CA LYS A 215 -102.95 -19.26 14.68
C LYS A 215 -103.47 -17.84 14.45
N LYS A 216 -104.79 -17.70 14.31
CA LYS A 216 -105.54 -16.44 14.52
C LYS A 216 -105.63 -16.13 16.01
#